data_AF-D9QM55-F1
#
_entry.id   AF-D9QM55-F1
#
_cell.length_a   1.000
_cell.length_b   1.000
_cell.length_c   1.000
_cell.angle_alpha   90.00
_cell.angle_beta   90.00
_cell.angle_gamma   90.00
#
_symmetry.space_group_name_H-M   'P 1'
#
loop_
_entity.id
_entity.type
_entity.pdbx_description
1 polymer ?
#
loop_
_entity_poly.entity_id
_entity_poly.type
_entity_poly.pdbx_seq_one_letter_code
_entity_poly.pdbx_strand_id
1 'polypeptide(L)'
;MRSFLAITLALAAVSGPAAAQTQTRESTPFVIQAGITAGPAIGEVATAPRGQALIVQAARSIRAARLLADTPSLSGFGKVKTFPAGSPMFGIHTATGWAYCAVAETTASWWSGDEFVCYEDADADGRFETAMHSGAPFLGVPLFVFETGRKQPLPTPAPYSAEPTEAGPSVDYVVTASARRLPQPGGGTPAPESDGMAITLQGGFRQGVNASPVPIGGWSETAVIRNGAPTRITLMGAEFEILGVDADGTVRFRVISETPAQVRRITMGLTSTTQYVPIFIPG
;
A
#
# COMPACT_ATOMS: atom_id res chain seq x y z
N MET A 1 56.49 -39.07 -38.93
CA MET A 1 56.43 -37.62 -38.72
C MET A 1 55.20 -37.05 -39.40
N ARG A 2 54.07 -36.91 -38.69
CA ARG A 2 52.95 -36.03 -39.06
C ARG A 2 52.27 -35.53 -37.78
N SER A 3 52.00 -34.23 -37.78
CA SER A 3 51.74 -33.37 -36.64
C SER A 3 50.38 -33.64 -35.98
N PHE A 4 50.35 -33.66 -34.65
CA PHE A 4 49.13 -33.55 -33.85
C PHE A 4 48.70 -32.08 -33.80
N LEU A 5 47.55 -31.76 -34.41
CA LEU A 5 46.89 -30.48 -34.25
C LEU A 5 45.95 -30.59 -33.05
N ALA A 6 46.34 -29.99 -31.93
CA ALA A 6 45.47 -29.84 -30.77
C ALA A 6 44.44 -28.74 -31.06
N ILE A 7 43.17 -29.13 -31.23
CA ILE A 7 42.04 -28.19 -31.27
C ILE A 7 41.55 -28.04 -29.83
N THR A 8 41.98 -26.97 -29.16
CA THR A 8 41.43 -26.53 -27.89
C THR A 8 40.11 -25.81 -28.17
N LEU A 9 38.98 -26.54 -28.06
CA LEU A 9 37.66 -25.94 -28.15
C LEU A 9 37.35 -25.23 -26.82
N ALA A 10 37.69 -23.94 -26.72
CA ALA A 10 37.25 -23.10 -25.61
C ALA A 10 35.74 -22.83 -25.78
N LEU A 11 34.89 -23.57 -25.06
CA LEU A 11 33.49 -23.19 -24.87
C LEU A 11 33.47 -21.91 -24.03
N ALA A 12 33.36 -20.76 -24.69
CA ALA A 12 32.90 -19.54 -24.05
C ALA A 12 31.45 -19.77 -23.61
N ALA A 13 31.23 -20.01 -22.32
CA ALA A 13 29.91 -19.99 -21.72
C ALA A 13 29.36 -18.57 -21.82
N VAL A 14 28.58 -18.31 -22.87
CA VAL A 14 27.82 -17.06 -23.00
C VAL A 14 26.73 -17.10 -21.94
N SER A 15 26.95 -16.42 -20.82
CA SER A 15 25.89 -16.09 -19.88
C SER A 15 24.87 -15.22 -20.61
N GLY A 16 23.73 -15.82 -21.00
CA GLY A 16 22.64 -15.08 -21.62
C GLY A 16 22.18 -13.94 -20.71
N PRO A 17 21.74 -12.80 -21.29
CA PRO A 17 21.24 -11.69 -20.50
C PRO A 17 20.05 -12.15 -19.67
N ALA A 18 20.04 -11.81 -18.38
CA ALA A 18 18.87 -12.01 -17.53
C ALA A 18 17.68 -11.27 -18.17
N ALA A 19 16.63 -12.01 -18.51
CA ALA A 19 15.39 -11.40 -18.96
C ALA A 19 14.67 -10.84 -17.74
N ALA A 20 14.49 -9.52 -17.71
CA ALA A 20 13.60 -8.86 -16.77
C ALA A 20 12.24 -8.70 -17.44
N GLN A 21 11.19 -9.26 -16.86
CA GLN A 21 9.81 -9.04 -17.30
C GLN A 21 9.12 -8.15 -16.26
N THR A 22 8.63 -6.99 -16.68
CA THR A 22 7.80 -6.12 -15.85
C THR A 22 6.32 -6.38 -16.15
N GLN A 23 5.56 -6.74 -15.13
CA GLN A 23 4.10 -6.83 -15.18
C GLN A 23 3.50 -5.66 -14.39
N THR A 24 2.57 -4.96 -15.00
CA THR A 24 1.80 -3.90 -14.34
C THR A 24 0.49 -4.45 -13.82
N ARG A 25 0.15 -4.16 -12.58
CA ARG A 25 -1.11 -4.57 -11.95
C ARG A 25 -1.76 -3.41 -11.23
N GLU A 26 -3.07 -3.34 -11.35
CA GLU A 26 -3.86 -2.34 -10.64
C GLU A 26 -4.44 -2.95 -9.37
N SER A 27 -4.47 -2.15 -8.31
CA SER A 27 -5.17 -2.52 -7.08
C SER A 27 -6.68 -2.53 -7.31
N THR A 28 -7.38 -3.13 -6.37
CA THR A 28 -8.81 -2.89 -6.20
C THR A 28 -9.04 -1.38 -5.99
N PRO A 29 -10.08 -0.79 -6.59
CA PRO A 29 -10.46 0.59 -6.30
C PRO A 29 -10.90 0.77 -4.84
N PHE A 30 -10.46 1.85 -4.24
CA PHE A 30 -10.81 2.23 -2.88
C PHE A 30 -11.17 3.72 -2.82
N VAL A 31 -11.89 4.10 -1.77
CA VAL A 31 -12.27 5.47 -1.47
C VAL A 31 -11.39 5.97 -0.34
N ILE A 32 -10.69 7.08 -0.55
CA ILE A 32 -10.22 7.91 0.57
C ILE A 32 -11.43 8.75 0.96
N GLN A 33 -11.91 8.59 2.19
CA GLN A 33 -13.08 9.29 2.70
C GLN A 33 -12.73 10.73 3.04
N ALA A 34 -13.67 11.65 2.81
CA ALA A 34 -13.59 12.98 3.40
C ALA A 34 -13.67 12.88 4.94
N GLY A 35 -13.24 13.92 5.63
CA GLY A 35 -13.17 13.97 7.09
C GLY A 35 -11.80 13.53 7.62
N ILE A 36 -11.12 14.43 8.33
CA ILE A 36 -9.97 14.12 9.17
C ILE A 36 -10.42 13.26 10.36
N THR A 37 -9.94 12.02 10.43
CA THR A 37 -10.21 11.11 11.57
C THR A 37 -9.23 11.33 12.73
N ALA A 38 -8.03 11.81 12.44
CA ALA A 38 -7.07 12.29 13.44
C ALA A 38 -6.15 13.36 12.85
N GLY A 39 -5.85 14.39 13.63
CA GLY A 39 -5.08 15.56 13.19
C GLY A 39 -5.66 16.85 13.77
N PRO A 40 -5.08 18.01 13.44
CA PRO A 40 -5.64 19.30 13.83
C PRO A 40 -6.93 19.60 13.07
N ALA A 41 -7.76 20.49 13.62
CA ALA A 41 -8.91 21.00 12.89
C ALA A 41 -8.45 21.89 11.71
N ILE A 42 -9.32 22.02 10.71
CA ILE A 42 -9.07 22.95 9.59
C ILE A 42 -8.90 24.37 10.15
N GLY A 43 -7.84 25.06 9.73
CA GLY A 43 -7.46 26.40 10.17
C GLY A 43 -6.58 26.45 11.43
N GLU A 44 -6.49 25.35 12.18
CA GLU A 44 -5.68 25.27 13.40
C GLU A 44 -4.19 25.11 13.09
N VAL A 45 -3.35 25.77 13.89
CA VAL A 45 -1.89 25.63 13.81
C VAL A 45 -1.45 24.45 14.66
N ALA A 46 -0.69 23.54 14.09
CA ALA A 46 -0.14 22.37 14.77
C ALA A 46 1.32 22.14 14.42
N THR A 47 1.94 21.20 15.13
CA THR A 47 3.31 20.74 14.91
C THR A 47 3.34 19.24 14.75
N ALA A 48 4.12 18.74 13.79
CA ALA A 48 4.33 17.32 13.58
C ALA A 48 5.84 17.03 13.49
N PRO A 49 6.37 16.12 14.33
CA PRO A 49 7.72 15.61 14.16
C PRO A 49 7.91 14.96 12.79
N ARG A 50 9.16 14.85 12.35
CA ARG A 50 9.49 14.21 11.08
C ARG A 50 8.86 12.82 10.96
N GLY A 51 8.16 12.58 9.86
CA GLY A 51 7.54 11.28 9.55
C GLY A 51 6.23 11.00 10.30
N GLN A 52 5.80 11.90 11.19
CA GLN A 52 4.46 11.83 11.79
C GLN A 52 3.40 12.30 10.79
N ALA A 53 2.19 11.78 10.96
CA ALA A 53 1.05 12.18 10.15
C ALA A 53 0.63 13.61 10.49
N LEU A 54 0.49 14.45 9.46
CA LEU A 54 -0.14 15.76 9.55
C LEU A 54 -1.66 15.62 9.72
N ILE A 55 -2.25 14.72 8.92
CA ILE A 55 -3.65 14.31 9.01
C ILE A 55 -3.77 12.81 8.73
N VAL A 56 -4.84 12.24 9.24
CA VAL A 56 -5.28 10.86 9.02
C VAL A 56 -6.72 10.90 8.53
N GLN A 57 -7.02 10.10 7.51
CA GLN A 57 -8.38 9.90 7.00
C GLN A 57 -8.62 8.40 6.80
N ALA A 58 -9.89 7.98 6.83
CA ALA A 58 -10.23 6.59 6.56
C ALA A 58 -10.18 6.29 5.05
N ALA A 59 -9.60 5.17 4.67
CA ALA A 59 -9.70 4.61 3.33
C ALA A 59 -10.38 3.24 3.37
N ARG A 60 -11.30 2.98 2.44
CA ARG A 60 -12.15 1.78 2.40
C ARG A 60 -12.27 1.23 0.99
N SER A 61 -12.47 -0.07 0.83
CA SER A 61 -12.84 -0.63 -0.49
C SER A 61 -14.19 -0.07 -0.94
N ILE A 62 -14.41 0.07 -2.25
CA ILE A 62 -15.70 0.51 -2.78
C ILE A 62 -16.84 -0.50 -2.55
N ARG A 63 -16.54 -1.72 -2.10
CA ARG A 63 -17.53 -2.73 -1.71
C ARG A 63 -17.25 -3.25 -0.31
N ALA A 64 -18.31 -3.49 0.45
CA ALA A 64 -18.27 -4.09 1.76
C ALA A 64 -19.32 -5.20 1.86
N ALA A 65 -19.09 -6.16 2.74
CA ALA A 65 -20.05 -7.22 3.03
C ALA A 65 -19.88 -7.69 4.47
N ARG A 66 -20.79 -8.55 4.92
CA ARG A 66 -20.72 -9.23 6.20
C ARG A 66 -21.13 -10.69 6.05
N LEU A 67 -20.38 -11.60 6.65
CA LEU A 67 -20.76 -13.02 6.69
C LEU A 67 -22.01 -13.20 7.54
N LEU A 68 -22.96 -14.02 7.09
CA LEU A 68 -24.18 -14.35 7.83
C LEU A 68 -24.10 -15.74 8.49
N ALA A 69 -23.04 -16.50 8.23
CA ALA A 69 -22.77 -17.80 8.83
C ALA A 69 -21.27 -18.01 9.07
N ASP A 70 -20.95 -18.92 9.99
CA ASP A 70 -19.57 -19.37 10.19
C ASP A 70 -19.04 -20.01 8.91
N THR A 71 -17.92 -19.50 8.41
CA THR A 71 -17.40 -19.86 7.08
C THR A 71 -15.97 -20.38 7.15
N PRO A 72 -15.64 -21.52 6.52
CA PRO A 72 -14.28 -22.08 6.54
C PRO A 72 -13.23 -21.13 5.96
N SER A 73 -12.16 -20.91 6.72
CA SER A 73 -10.91 -20.26 6.31
C SER A 73 -10.01 -21.32 5.67
N LEU A 74 -9.60 -21.10 4.42
CA LEU A 74 -8.61 -21.97 3.77
C LEU A 74 -7.22 -21.82 4.41
N SER A 75 -6.95 -20.72 5.13
CA SER A 75 -5.67 -20.43 5.78
C SER A 75 -5.50 -21.15 7.14
N GLY A 76 -4.38 -21.83 7.33
CA GLY A 76 -3.97 -22.45 8.59
C GLY A 76 -3.26 -23.79 8.40
N PHE A 77 -2.10 -24.00 9.03
CA PHE A 77 -1.44 -25.29 9.05
C PHE A 77 -2.17 -26.22 10.05
N GLY A 78 -2.85 -27.26 9.56
CA GLY A 78 -3.34 -28.38 10.38
C GLY A 78 -4.58 -28.14 11.25
N LYS A 79 -5.27 -27.00 11.15
CA LYS A 79 -6.59 -26.78 11.76
C LYS A 79 -7.49 -26.05 10.77
N VAL A 80 -8.70 -26.57 10.54
CA VAL A 80 -9.77 -25.82 9.86
C VAL A 80 -10.08 -24.63 10.75
N LYS A 81 -9.71 -23.43 10.30
CA LYS A 81 -10.09 -22.19 10.96
C LYS A 81 -11.39 -21.71 10.33
N THR A 82 -12.22 -20.98 11.06
CA THR A 82 -13.48 -20.45 10.56
C THR A 82 -13.55 -18.96 10.85
N PHE A 83 -14.10 -18.20 9.91
CA PHE A 83 -14.55 -16.84 10.18
C PHE A 83 -15.94 -16.91 10.78
N PRO A 84 -16.18 -16.25 11.94
CA PRO A 84 -17.50 -16.27 12.55
C PRO A 84 -18.55 -15.52 11.71
N ALA A 85 -19.81 -15.90 11.90
CA ALA A 85 -20.92 -15.07 11.46
C ALA A 85 -20.77 -13.63 12.02
N GLY A 86 -21.08 -12.65 11.18
CA GLY A 86 -20.90 -11.25 11.50
C GLY A 86 -19.51 -10.69 11.14
N SER A 87 -18.54 -11.50 10.70
CA SER A 87 -17.24 -10.97 10.27
C SER A 87 -17.40 -9.93 9.15
N PRO A 88 -16.88 -8.71 9.34
CA PRO A 88 -16.82 -7.72 8.27
C PRO A 88 -15.92 -8.18 7.12
N MET A 89 -16.26 -7.76 5.91
CA MET A 89 -15.51 -8.08 4.70
C MET A 89 -15.38 -6.83 3.83
N PHE A 90 -14.34 -6.83 2.98
CA PHE A 90 -14.15 -5.80 1.97
C PHE A 90 -14.04 -6.45 0.60
N GLY A 91 -14.60 -5.80 -0.41
CA GLY A 91 -14.56 -6.30 -1.78
C GLY A 91 -13.19 -6.10 -2.40
N ILE A 92 -12.79 -7.03 -3.26
CA ILE A 92 -11.64 -6.93 -4.16
C ILE A 92 -12.08 -7.22 -5.58
N HIS A 93 -11.38 -6.61 -6.54
CA HIS A 93 -11.59 -6.88 -7.95
C HIS A 93 -10.58 -7.93 -8.41
N THR A 94 -11.09 -9.10 -8.81
CA THR A 94 -10.31 -10.23 -9.34
C THR A 94 -10.43 -10.29 -10.88
N ALA A 95 -9.76 -11.24 -11.50
CA ALA A 95 -9.88 -11.47 -12.95
C ALA A 95 -11.29 -11.93 -13.38
N THR A 96 -12.05 -12.56 -12.47
CA THR A 96 -13.38 -13.14 -12.76
C THR A 96 -14.54 -12.29 -12.26
N GLY A 97 -14.26 -11.18 -11.58
CA GLY A 97 -15.27 -10.30 -11.00
C GLY A 97 -14.94 -9.89 -9.58
N TRP A 98 -15.98 -9.68 -8.77
CA TRP A 98 -15.84 -9.27 -7.39
C TRP A 98 -15.73 -10.47 -6.45
N ALA A 99 -14.75 -10.42 -5.55
CA ALA A 99 -14.67 -11.29 -4.40
C ALA A 99 -14.71 -10.45 -3.12
N TYR A 100 -15.05 -11.05 -1.99
CA TYR A 100 -15.07 -10.38 -0.69
C TYR A 100 -14.10 -11.07 0.24
N CYS A 101 -13.20 -10.31 0.86
CA CYS A 101 -12.17 -10.87 1.70
C CYS A 101 -12.44 -10.62 3.17
N ALA A 102 -12.27 -11.68 3.96
CA ALA A 102 -12.24 -11.62 5.41
C ALA A 102 -10.79 -11.77 5.90
N VAL A 103 -10.46 -11.10 6.99
CA VAL A 103 -9.16 -11.20 7.67
C VAL A 103 -9.42 -11.58 9.12
N ALA A 104 -8.64 -12.51 9.67
CA ALA A 104 -8.89 -12.97 11.04
C ALA A 104 -8.50 -11.88 12.05
N GLU A 105 -9.34 -11.70 13.06
CA GLU A 105 -9.05 -10.84 14.20
C GLU A 105 -8.01 -11.51 15.12
N THR A 106 -6.76 -11.59 14.69
CA THR A 106 -5.66 -11.97 15.60
C THR A 106 -5.04 -10.71 16.18
N THR A 107 -5.17 -10.58 17.50
CA THR A 107 -4.73 -9.47 18.37
C THR A 107 -3.41 -8.80 17.95
N ALA A 108 -3.52 -7.67 17.22
CA ALA A 108 -2.64 -6.49 17.23
C ALA A 108 -2.98 -5.55 16.06
N SER A 109 -3.48 -6.09 14.94
CA SER A 109 -4.16 -5.34 13.90
C SER A 109 -5.00 -6.32 13.09
N TRP A 110 -6.21 -5.93 12.70
CA TRP A 110 -7.05 -6.72 11.78
C TRP A 110 -6.26 -7.16 10.53
N TRP A 111 -5.21 -6.42 10.15
CA TRP A 111 -4.48 -6.55 8.88
C TRP A 111 -3.19 -7.37 8.95
N SER A 112 -2.72 -7.72 10.15
CA SER A 112 -1.47 -8.46 10.37
C SER A 112 -1.68 -9.97 10.57
N GLY A 113 -2.89 -10.47 10.32
CA GLY A 113 -3.24 -11.86 10.56
C GLY A 113 -2.66 -12.82 9.52
N ASP A 114 -2.32 -14.02 10.00
CA ASP A 114 -1.94 -15.19 9.18
C ASP A 114 -3.07 -15.72 8.28
N GLU A 115 -4.27 -15.12 8.37
CA GLU A 115 -5.48 -15.59 7.74
C GLU A 115 -6.15 -14.51 6.93
N PHE A 116 -6.03 -14.65 5.61
CA PHE A 116 -6.65 -13.77 4.64
C PHE A 116 -7.25 -14.62 3.52
N VAL A 117 -8.58 -14.63 3.46
CA VAL A 117 -9.34 -15.49 2.54
C VAL A 117 -10.39 -14.65 1.83
N CYS A 118 -10.48 -14.80 0.51
CA CYS A 118 -11.50 -14.15 -0.30
C CYS A 118 -12.52 -15.17 -0.78
N TYR A 119 -13.77 -14.76 -0.81
CA TYR A 119 -14.90 -15.58 -1.22
C TYR A 119 -15.57 -14.96 -2.44
N GLU A 120 -16.06 -15.80 -3.34
CA GLU A 120 -16.72 -15.36 -4.56
C GLU A 120 -18.15 -15.89 -4.60
N ASP A 121 -19.06 -14.98 -4.97
CA ASP A 121 -20.47 -15.22 -5.32
C ASP A 121 -20.54 -15.12 -6.83
N ALA A 122 -20.51 -16.26 -7.51
CA ALA A 122 -20.31 -16.32 -8.96
C ALA A 122 -21.59 -16.00 -9.75
N ASP A 123 -22.77 -16.24 -9.17
CA ASP A 123 -24.07 -16.05 -9.80
C ASP A 123 -24.91 -14.91 -9.17
N ALA A 124 -24.34 -14.21 -8.19
CA ALA A 124 -24.91 -13.06 -7.49
C ALA A 124 -26.19 -13.40 -6.68
N ASP A 125 -26.27 -14.60 -6.12
CA ASP A 125 -27.43 -15.07 -5.35
C ASP A 125 -27.38 -14.69 -3.85
N GLY A 126 -26.31 -14.02 -3.42
CA GLY A 126 -26.10 -13.63 -2.02
C GLY A 126 -25.44 -14.72 -1.18
N ARG A 127 -24.81 -15.71 -1.82
CA ARG A 127 -24.03 -16.77 -1.19
C ARG A 127 -22.67 -16.86 -1.85
N PHE A 128 -21.71 -17.37 -1.10
CA PHE A 128 -20.39 -17.67 -1.63
C PHE A 128 -20.31 -19.16 -1.95
N GLU A 129 -19.90 -19.52 -3.16
CA GLU A 129 -19.69 -20.91 -3.57
C GLU A 129 -18.23 -21.31 -3.45
N THR A 130 -17.31 -20.35 -3.54
CA THR A 130 -15.87 -20.61 -3.57
C THR A 130 -15.09 -19.71 -2.63
N ALA A 131 -13.95 -20.22 -2.19
CA ALA A 131 -12.95 -19.51 -1.42
C ALA A 131 -11.59 -19.55 -2.14
N MET A 132 -10.78 -18.52 -1.92
CA MET A 132 -9.45 -18.34 -2.47
C MET A 132 -8.53 -17.89 -1.34
N HIS A 133 -7.35 -18.50 -1.26
CA HIS A 133 -6.28 -17.89 -0.48
C HIS A 133 -5.92 -16.55 -1.08
N SER A 134 -6.05 -15.50 -0.29
CA SER A 134 -5.51 -14.21 -0.68
C SER A 134 -4.14 -14.14 0.00
N GLY A 135 -3.06 -14.09 -0.78
CA GLY A 135 -1.72 -13.98 -0.19
C GLY A 135 -1.63 -12.75 0.73
N ALA A 136 -0.59 -12.64 1.56
CA ALA A 136 -0.45 -11.48 2.45
C ALA A 136 -0.64 -10.16 1.68
N PRO A 137 -1.42 -9.20 2.20
CA PRO A 137 -1.65 -7.94 1.50
C PRO A 137 -0.33 -7.26 1.12
N PHE A 138 -0.28 -6.65 -0.05
CA PHE A 138 0.97 -6.05 -0.53
C PHE A 138 1.36 -4.86 0.35
N LEU A 139 2.62 -4.83 0.80
CA LEU A 139 3.13 -3.89 1.81
C LEU A 139 2.31 -3.89 3.12
N GLY A 140 1.60 -5.00 3.39
CA GLY A 140 0.62 -5.16 4.44
C GLY A 140 -0.52 -4.14 4.40
N VAL A 141 -0.75 -3.50 3.24
CA VAL A 141 -1.92 -2.65 3.04
C VAL A 141 -3.04 -3.53 2.45
N PRO A 142 -4.14 -3.72 3.17
CA PRO A 142 -5.17 -4.72 2.84
C PRO A 142 -5.93 -4.46 1.55
N LEU A 143 -6.10 -3.19 1.23
CA LEU A 143 -6.72 -2.76 0.00
C LEU A 143 -5.87 -3.13 -1.23
N PHE A 144 -4.61 -3.55 -1.02
CA PHE A 144 -3.67 -3.90 -2.07
C PHE A 144 -3.58 -5.42 -2.25
N VAL A 145 -4.69 -5.99 -2.71
CA VAL A 145 -4.72 -7.36 -3.21
C VAL A 145 -4.50 -7.34 -4.72
N PHE A 146 -3.38 -7.90 -5.16
CA PHE A 146 -3.02 -8.00 -6.58
C PHE A 146 -3.09 -9.42 -7.14
N GLU A 147 -3.13 -10.42 -6.24
CA GLU A 147 -3.21 -11.83 -6.58
C GLU A 147 -4.11 -12.56 -5.59
N THR A 148 -4.97 -13.40 -6.14
CA THR A 148 -5.70 -14.42 -5.40
C THR A 148 -5.20 -15.77 -5.86
N GLY A 149 -5.14 -16.72 -4.94
CA GLY A 149 -4.82 -18.11 -5.21
C GLY A 149 -5.95 -18.81 -5.96
N ARG A 150 -5.76 -20.11 -6.19
CA ARG A 150 -6.75 -20.94 -6.88
C ARG A 150 -8.07 -21.00 -6.08
N LYS A 151 -9.18 -20.85 -6.80
CA LYS A 151 -10.54 -21.07 -6.27
C LYS A 151 -10.71 -22.51 -5.80
N GLN A 152 -11.29 -22.67 -4.62
CA GLN A 152 -11.68 -23.94 -4.04
C GLN A 152 -13.16 -23.86 -3.66
N PRO A 153 -13.97 -24.90 -3.96
CA PRO A 153 -15.36 -24.91 -3.57
C PRO A 153 -15.50 -24.95 -2.05
N LEU A 154 -16.47 -24.19 -1.53
CA LEU A 154 -16.87 -24.31 -0.14
C LEU A 154 -17.67 -25.62 0.06
N PRO A 155 -17.55 -26.29 1.22
CA PRO A 155 -18.35 -27.48 1.52
C PRO A 155 -19.86 -27.20 1.49
N THR A 156 -20.25 -25.99 1.92
CA THR A 156 -21.61 -25.48 1.91
C THR A 156 -21.56 -24.01 1.47
N PRO A 157 -22.44 -23.55 0.57
CA PRO A 157 -22.51 -22.14 0.21
C PRO A 157 -22.73 -21.25 1.43
N ALA A 158 -21.96 -20.18 1.56
CA ALA A 158 -21.96 -19.31 2.74
C ALA A 158 -22.75 -18.02 2.47
N PRO A 159 -23.87 -17.75 3.17
CA PRO A 159 -24.65 -16.54 2.96
C PRO A 159 -23.91 -15.29 3.45
N TYR A 160 -24.11 -14.17 2.76
CA TYR A 160 -23.57 -12.86 3.16
C TYR A 160 -24.60 -11.73 2.94
N SER A 161 -24.40 -10.60 3.62
CA SER A 161 -25.09 -9.34 3.31
C SER A 161 -24.12 -8.38 2.64
N ALA A 162 -24.53 -7.78 1.52
CA ALA A 162 -23.84 -6.62 0.97
C ALA A 162 -24.07 -5.43 1.92
N GLU A 163 -23.00 -4.70 2.22
CA GLU A 163 -23.02 -3.58 3.15
C GLU A 163 -22.65 -2.29 2.42
N PRO A 164 -23.13 -1.12 2.91
CA PRO A 164 -22.63 0.16 2.40
C PRO A 164 -21.12 0.27 2.65
N THR A 165 -20.42 0.98 1.77
CA THR A 165 -18.96 1.16 1.86
C THR A 165 -18.52 1.62 3.25
N GLU A 166 -19.34 2.44 3.92
CA GLU A 166 -19.04 3.01 5.22
C GLU A 166 -19.04 2.00 6.37
N ALA A 167 -19.71 0.86 6.19
CA ALA A 167 -19.72 -0.24 7.16
C ALA A 167 -18.54 -1.21 6.96
N GLY A 168 -17.78 -1.05 5.88
CA GLY A 168 -16.63 -1.88 5.57
C GLY A 168 -15.40 -1.55 6.44
N PRO A 169 -14.45 -2.50 6.54
CA PRO A 169 -13.15 -2.26 7.15
C PRO A 169 -12.42 -1.07 6.53
N SER A 170 -11.73 -0.28 7.36
CA SER A 170 -10.89 0.84 6.92
C SER A 170 -9.42 0.64 7.23
N VAL A 171 -8.58 1.24 6.40
CA VAL A 171 -7.17 1.49 6.67
C VAL A 171 -6.93 2.99 6.74
N ASP A 172 -5.97 3.41 7.54
CA ASP A 172 -5.62 4.82 7.68
C ASP A 172 -4.83 5.28 6.46
N TYR A 173 -5.40 6.20 5.69
CA TYR A 173 -4.65 7.05 4.77
C TYR A 173 -4.05 8.22 5.55
N VAL A 174 -2.77 8.51 5.32
CA VAL A 174 -2.05 9.56 6.02
C VAL A 174 -1.29 10.45 5.06
N VAL A 175 -1.17 11.71 5.43
CA VAL A 175 -0.21 12.64 4.83
C VAL A 175 0.89 12.89 5.84
N THR A 176 2.14 12.59 5.52
CA THR A 176 3.30 12.92 6.35
C THR A 176 4.12 14.03 5.71
N ALA A 177 4.94 14.70 6.52
CA ALA A 177 5.92 15.66 6.02
C ALA A 177 7.34 15.23 6.35
N SER A 178 8.25 15.57 5.44
CA SER A 178 9.68 15.55 5.70
C SER A 178 10.30 16.85 5.21
N ALA A 179 11.28 17.33 5.97
CA ALA A 179 12.01 18.54 5.66
C ALA A 179 13.47 18.20 5.37
N ARG A 180 14.04 18.84 4.34
CA ARG A 180 15.45 18.72 3.98
C ARG A 180 16.00 20.10 3.65
N ARG A 181 17.12 20.45 4.29
CA ARG A 181 17.86 21.66 3.95
C ARG A 181 18.47 21.50 2.55
N LEU A 182 18.28 22.50 1.69
CA LEU A 182 18.81 22.45 0.33
C LEU A 182 20.34 22.59 0.34
N PRO A 183 21.06 21.88 -0.55
CA PRO A 183 22.49 22.09 -0.70
C PRO A 183 22.75 23.53 -1.17
N GLN A 184 23.68 24.24 -0.52
CA GLN A 184 24.15 25.53 -1.01
C GLN A 184 24.98 25.33 -2.28
N PRO A 185 24.67 26.04 -3.38
CA PRO A 185 25.53 26.03 -4.54
C PRO A 185 26.81 26.84 -4.27
N GLY A 186 27.94 26.14 -4.14
CA GLY A 186 29.29 26.72 -4.09
C GLY A 186 29.81 27.03 -2.67
N GLY A 187 31.03 26.57 -2.37
CA GLY A 187 31.72 26.76 -1.09
C GLY A 187 32.23 28.18 -0.80
N GLY A 188 31.47 29.20 -1.21
CA GLY A 188 31.71 30.60 -0.87
C GLY A 188 30.85 31.04 0.30
N THR A 189 31.24 32.15 0.94
CA THR A 189 30.59 32.77 2.09
C THR A 189 29.06 32.81 1.90
N PRO A 190 28.26 32.29 2.85
CA PRO A 190 26.83 32.09 2.65
C PRO A 190 26.12 33.43 2.44
N ALA A 191 25.48 33.59 1.27
CA ALA A 191 24.48 34.63 1.09
C ALA A 191 23.25 34.28 1.96
N PRO A 192 22.74 35.18 2.81
CA PRO A 192 21.63 34.90 3.72
C PRO A 192 20.32 34.49 3.00
N GLU A 193 20.22 34.72 1.68
CA GLU A 193 19.06 34.38 0.85
C GLU A 193 19.06 32.93 0.31
N SER A 194 20.10 32.14 0.60
CA SER A 194 20.28 30.78 0.07
C SER A 194 19.83 29.66 0.99
N ASP A 195 19.34 29.97 2.20
CA ASP A 195 18.92 28.95 3.19
C ASP A 195 17.46 28.51 2.92
N GLY A 196 17.30 27.78 1.82
CA GLY A 196 16.03 27.19 1.44
C GLY A 196 15.81 25.83 2.11
N MET A 197 14.60 25.57 2.58
CA MET A 197 14.21 24.25 3.08
C MET A 197 13.18 23.61 2.16
N ALA A 198 13.50 22.44 1.62
CA ALA A 198 12.55 21.64 0.85
C ALA A 198 11.66 20.84 1.81
N ILE A 199 10.35 21.07 1.73
CA ILE A 199 9.33 20.31 2.44
C ILE A 199 8.65 19.40 1.46
N THR A 200 8.66 18.10 1.74
CA THR A 200 7.98 17.10 0.92
C THR A 200 6.85 16.51 1.73
N LEU A 201 5.62 16.67 1.24
CA LEU A 201 4.46 15.94 1.69
C LEU A 201 4.42 14.59 0.99
N GLN A 202 4.06 13.53 1.73
CA GLN A 202 3.92 12.18 1.19
C GLN A 202 2.61 11.57 1.64
N GLY A 203 1.85 11.04 0.69
CA GLY A 203 0.63 10.28 0.92
C GLY A 203 0.96 8.80 1.08
N GLY A 204 0.32 8.14 2.03
CA GLY A 204 0.59 6.74 2.33
C GLY A 204 -0.51 6.09 3.14
N PHE A 205 -0.27 4.83 3.51
CA PHE A 205 -1.17 4.06 4.37
C PHE A 205 -0.43 3.56 5.60
N ARG A 206 -1.11 3.51 6.75
CA ARG A 206 -0.58 2.87 7.96
C ARG A 206 -1.52 1.77 8.46
N GLN A 207 -0.94 0.70 8.97
CA GLN A 207 -1.67 -0.47 9.49
C GLN A 207 -2.16 -0.28 10.94
N GLY A 208 -1.72 0.78 11.61
CA GLY A 208 -2.10 1.13 12.97
C GLY A 208 -1.43 2.43 13.42
N VAL A 209 -1.85 2.96 14.56
CA VAL A 209 -1.41 4.28 15.07
C VAL A 209 0.11 4.37 15.28
N ASN A 210 0.74 3.26 15.66
CA ASN A 210 2.19 3.18 15.92
C ASN A 210 3.00 2.65 14.72
N ALA A 211 2.34 2.30 13.62
CA ALA A 211 3.03 1.77 12.44
C ALA A 211 3.59 2.91 11.58
N SER A 212 4.81 2.74 11.09
CA SER A 212 5.38 3.64 10.09
C SER A 212 4.50 3.62 8.82
N PRO A 213 4.11 4.79 8.28
CA PRO A 213 3.36 4.85 7.04
C PRO A 213 4.15 4.23 5.87
N VAL A 214 3.45 3.48 5.03
CA VAL A 214 3.93 2.99 3.75
C VAL A 214 3.63 4.07 2.71
N PRO A 215 4.63 4.79 2.18
CA PRO A 215 4.41 5.82 1.18
C PRO A 215 4.01 5.20 -0.17
N ILE A 216 3.14 5.88 -0.90
CA ILE A 216 2.78 5.49 -2.27
C ILE A 216 3.60 6.29 -3.27
N GLY A 217 4.27 5.57 -4.18
CA GLY A 217 5.03 6.19 -5.26
C GLY A 217 4.15 7.11 -6.10
N GLY A 218 4.61 8.34 -6.34
CA GLY A 218 3.87 9.36 -7.08
C GLY A 218 2.84 10.14 -6.25
N TRP A 219 2.62 9.80 -4.98
CA TRP A 219 1.82 10.61 -4.06
C TRP A 219 2.71 11.46 -3.18
N SER A 220 3.45 12.37 -3.81
CA SER A 220 4.37 13.25 -3.11
C SER A 220 4.41 14.61 -3.78
N GLU A 221 4.44 15.66 -2.98
CA GLU A 221 4.55 17.03 -3.46
C GLU A 221 5.59 17.77 -2.64
N THR A 222 6.42 18.56 -3.31
CA THR A 222 7.54 19.27 -2.69
C THR A 222 7.41 20.76 -2.93
N ALA A 223 7.57 21.56 -1.88
CA ALA A 223 7.74 23.00 -1.99
C ALA A 223 8.98 23.46 -1.22
N VAL A 224 9.49 24.63 -1.59
CA VAL A 224 10.66 25.23 -0.95
C VAL A 224 10.22 26.42 -0.12
N ILE A 225 10.48 26.36 1.18
CA ILE A 225 10.35 27.49 2.09
C ILE A 225 11.61 28.33 1.94
N ARG A 226 11.44 29.62 1.65
CA ARG A 226 12.52 30.61 1.62
C ARG A 226 12.24 31.68 2.67
N ASN A 227 13.28 32.09 3.39
CA ASN A 227 13.23 33.22 4.32
C ASN A 227 12.14 33.10 5.40
N GLY A 228 11.75 31.88 5.78
CA GLY A 228 10.72 31.62 6.80
C GLY A 228 9.29 32.03 6.40
N ALA A 229 9.03 32.37 5.13
CA ALA A 229 7.69 32.72 4.66
C ALA A 229 6.77 31.48 4.62
N PRO A 230 5.49 31.61 5.05
CA PRO A 230 4.52 30.54 4.90
C PRO A 230 4.43 30.06 3.45
N THR A 231 4.38 28.75 3.25
CA THR A 231 4.32 28.14 1.92
C THR A 231 3.17 27.15 1.86
N ARG A 232 2.33 27.27 0.83
CA ARG A 232 1.21 26.36 0.58
C ARG A 232 1.67 25.17 -0.25
N ILE A 233 1.23 23.99 0.15
CA ILE A 233 1.49 22.73 -0.55
C ILE A 233 0.16 21.98 -0.63
N THR A 234 -0.21 21.55 -1.83
CA THR A 234 -1.40 20.74 -2.04
C THR A 234 -0.97 19.32 -2.37
N LEU A 235 -1.52 18.33 -1.69
CA LEU A 235 -1.31 16.92 -1.99
C LEU A 235 -2.66 16.23 -2.06
N MET A 236 -2.96 15.59 -3.19
CA MET A 236 -4.19 14.81 -3.38
C MET A 236 -5.50 15.60 -3.14
N GLY A 237 -5.46 16.93 -3.20
CA GLY A 237 -6.58 17.84 -2.93
C GLY A 237 -6.60 18.42 -1.50
N ALA A 238 -5.85 17.84 -0.56
CA ALA A 238 -5.61 18.45 0.73
C ALA A 238 -4.62 19.61 0.59
N GLU A 239 -4.93 20.76 1.17
CA GLU A 239 -4.06 21.94 1.18
C GLU A 239 -3.50 22.16 2.58
N PHE A 240 -2.18 22.32 2.65
CA PHE A 240 -1.44 22.60 3.87
C PHE A 240 -0.69 23.91 3.71
N GLU A 241 -0.73 24.76 4.72
CA GLU A 241 0.15 25.92 4.84
C GLU A 241 1.28 25.57 5.82
N ILE A 242 2.50 25.47 5.33
CA ILE A 242 3.67 25.21 6.16
C ILE A 242 4.21 26.55 6.66
N LEU A 243 4.25 26.71 7.98
CA LEU A 243 4.60 27.95 8.68
C LEU A 243 6.08 28.00 9.11
N GLY A 244 6.76 26.87 9.07
CA GLY A 244 8.17 26.76 9.42
C GLY A 244 8.55 25.34 9.80
N VAL A 245 9.85 25.14 10.00
CA VAL A 245 10.42 23.88 10.48
C VAL A 245 11.48 24.19 11.52
N ASP A 246 11.38 23.50 12.64
CA ASP A 246 12.31 23.64 13.76
C ASP A 246 13.61 22.87 13.49
N ALA A 247 14.65 23.13 14.29
CA ALA A 247 15.98 22.55 14.08
C ALA A 247 16.01 21.01 14.15
N ASP A 248 15.07 20.40 14.88
CA ASP A 248 14.90 18.95 15.01
C ASP A 248 14.13 18.32 13.83
N GLY A 249 13.65 19.14 12.88
CA GLY A 249 12.84 18.71 11.75
C GLY A 249 11.35 18.64 12.03
N THR A 250 10.88 19.14 13.19
CA THR A 250 9.46 19.31 13.49
C THR A 250 8.86 20.37 12.57
N VAL A 251 7.80 20.01 11.86
CA VAL A 251 7.10 20.88 10.91
C VAL A 251 5.96 21.58 11.63
N ARG A 252 5.92 22.91 11.57
CA ARG A 252 4.78 23.72 12.02
C ARG A 252 3.89 24.06 10.83
N PHE A 253 2.61 23.71 10.89
CA PHE A 253 1.70 23.77 9.76
C PHE A 253 0.28 24.14 10.17
N ARG A 254 -0.55 24.42 9.17
CA ARG A 254 -2.00 24.58 9.26
C ARG A 254 -2.65 23.78 8.13
N VAL A 255 -3.71 23.05 8.43
CA VAL A 255 -4.53 22.40 7.40
C VAL A 255 -5.53 23.42 6.88
N ILE A 256 -5.53 23.68 5.58
CA ILE A 256 -6.44 24.61 4.91
C ILE A 256 -7.65 23.86 4.36
N SER A 257 -7.42 22.68 3.78
CA SER A 257 -8.47 21.76 3.37
C SER A 257 -7.98 20.32 3.51
N GLU A 258 -8.91 19.41 3.80
CA GLU A 258 -8.64 17.98 3.83
C GLU A 258 -8.66 17.36 2.43
N THR A 259 -8.27 16.08 2.33
CA THR A 259 -8.39 15.34 1.08
C THR A 259 -9.88 15.12 0.81
N PRO A 260 -10.43 15.58 -0.34
CA PRO A 260 -11.82 15.33 -0.66
C PRO A 260 -12.07 13.83 -0.85
N ALA A 261 -13.32 13.41 -0.67
CA ALA A 261 -13.70 12.03 -0.95
C ALA A 261 -13.37 11.68 -2.42
N GLN A 262 -12.59 10.62 -2.63
CA GLN A 262 -12.15 10.26 -3.98
C GLN A 262 -11.86 8.78 -4.14
N VAL A 263 -12.29 8.25 -5.28
CA VAL A 263 -11.95 6.88 -5.71
C VAL A 263 -10.54 6.88 -6.29
N ARG A 264 -9.70 5.98 -5.80
CA ARG A 264 -8.31 5.79 -6.25
C ARG A 264 -8.03 4.34 -6.56
N ARG A 265 -7.05 4.13 -7.42
CA ARG A 265 -6.42 2.85 -7.74
C ARG A 265 -4.93 3.06 -7.75
N ILE A 266 -4.18 2.08 -7.29
CA ILE A 266 -2.73 2.12 -7.30
C ILE A 266 -2.24 1.14 -8.33
N THR A 267 -1.31 1.60 -9.15
CA THR A 267 -0.67 0.78 -10.16
C THR A 267 0.70 0.35 -9.64
N MET A 268 0.92 -0.95 -9.58
CA MET A 268 2.20 -1.55 -9.19
C MET A 268 2.87 -2.17 -10.40
N GLY A 269 4.16 -1.87 -10.59
CA GLY A 269 5.03 -2.61 -11.50
C GLY A 269 5.80 -3.69 -10.74
N LEU A 270 5.54 -4.96 -11.04
CA LEU A 270 6.32 -6.10 -10.57
C LEU A 270 7.36 -6.43 -11.61
N THR A 271 8.65 -6.30 -11.30
CA THR A 271 9.73 -6.72 -12.19
C THR A 271 10.34 -8.02 -11.68
N SER A 272 10.15 -9.10 -12.42
CA SER A 272 10.77 -10.40 -12.14
C SER A 272 12.03 -10.57 -12.97
N THR A 273 13.15 -10.85 -12.30
CA THR A 273 14.42 -11.17 -12.96
C THR A 273 14.72 -12.65 -12.79
N THR A 274 14.79 -13.40 -13.88
CA THR A 274 15.20 -14.81 -13.84
C THR A 274 16.70 -14.90 -14.06
N GLN A 275 17.42 -15.43 -13.07
CA GLN A 275 18.85 -15.72 -13.18
C GLN A 275 19.04 -17.23 -13.37
N TYR A 276 19.64 -17.61 -14.50
CA TYR A 276 20.05 -18.99 -14.74
C TYR A 276 21.44 -19.21 -14.17
N VAL A 277 21.55 -20.11 -13.19
CA VAL A 277 22.86 -20.54 -12.65
C VAL A 277 23.16 -21.92 -13.24
N PRO A 278 24.13 -22.05 -14.16
CA PRO A 278 24.52 -23.36 -14.68
C PRO A 278 25.20 -24.18 -13.58
N ILE A 279 24.68 -25.38 -13.32
CA ILE A 279 25.34 -26.36 -12.45
C ILE A 279 26.22 -27.23 -13.35
N PHE A 280 27.54 -27.17 -13.15
CA PHE A 280 28.46 -28.12 -13.77
C PHE A 280 28.49 -29.40 -12.95
N ILE A 281 28.08 -30.51 -13.55
CA ILE A 281 28.27 -31.85 -12.99
C ILE A 281 29.57 -32.40 -13.59
N PRO A 282 30.64 -32.57 -12.80
CA PRO A 282 31.86 -33.22 -13.28
C PRO A 282 31.59 -34.69 -13.56
N GLY A 283 32.00 -35.15 -14.74
CA GLY A 283 31.94 -36.56 -15.17
C GLY A 283 33.14 -37.37 -14.72
#